data_AF-A0A6A6V5Y9-F1
#
_entry.id   AF-A0A6A6V5Y9-F1
#
_cell.length_a   1.000
_cell.length_b   1.000
_cell.length_c   1.000
_cell.angle_alpha   90.00
_cell.angle_beta   90.00
_cell.angle_gamma   90.00
#
_symmetry.space_group_name_H-M   'P 1'
#
loop_
_entity.id
_entity.type
_entity.pdbx_description
1 polymer ?
#
loop_
_entity_poly.entity_id
_entity_poly.type
_entity_poly.pdbx_seq_one_letter_code
_entity_poly.pdbx_strand_id
1 'polypeptide(L)'
;SPNDTYPFLSRFVTKSGSSQADYWVRDLELMHHWTVKTYYSLASKEEVRNFWCVEAPKQAVHHPHLLHEILAISALHKAYLEPAERSTFYALGIHHQDLAIKEMRKALPKLTPQSSGAMLATSALISLTSLATTGLMAHDGSTRPRPSADDLVDVFALQQGMYSILHQNHSHVLDGPFAILVRHHTHPSTIGPEDPEQPILSAIAAQMPSVVAAIEKQQMVPTVRVEVLAAIASLTSCLEFANIPGASTRELRFIFLWPNRLSSVYCTMLRRKEPAALVVLCYYVVAFYASESVYWFCEGWADRVVRNIADTIGHDPIWRPMIQWPWDTVIGPEQGHTQGTGNHIPQHTASHSDHTA
;
A
#
# COMPACT_ATOMS: atom_id res chain seq x y z
N SER A 1 14.65 47.71 11.52
CA SER A 1 16.05 47.26 11.67
C SER A 1 16.96 48.09 10.78
N PRO A 2 18.19 48.46 11.19
CA PRO A 2 18.92 49.60 10.61
C PRO A 2 19.63 49.34 9.26
N ASN A 3 19.18 48.38 8.45
CA ASN A 3 19.76 48.08 7.13
C ASN A 3 18.68 47.53 6.17
N ASP A 4 17.51 48.17 6.13
CA ASP A 4 16.47 47.79 5.16
C ASP A 4 16.75 48.44 3.81
N THR A 5 17.26 47.66 2.86
CA THR A 5 17.57 48.09 1.48
C THR A 5 16.32 48.49 0.69
N TYR A 6 15.11 48.12 1.16
CA TYR A 6 13.84 48.38 0.46
C TYR A 6 12.76 48.93 1.41
N PRO A 7 12.96 50.14 1.97
CA PRO A 7 12.10 50.71 3.02
C PRO A 7 10.67 51.01 2.55
N PHE A 8 10.41 51.00 1.23
CA PHE A 8 9.06 51.14 0.69
C PHE A 8 8.21 49.89 0.95
N LEU A 9 8.82 48.70 1.05
CA LEU A 9 8.11 47.45 1.35
C LEU A 9 7.69 47.36 2.81
N SER A 10 8.51 47.89 3.72
CA SER A 10 8.24 47.87 5.17
C SER A 10 6.97 48.65 5.55
N ARG A 11 6.51 49.57 4.69
CA ARG A 11 5.20 50.26 4.85
C ARG A 11 4.00 49.34 4.64
N PHE A 12 4.17 48.22 3.94
CA PHE A 12 3.13 47.23 3.66
C PHE A 12 3.19 46.01 4.61
N VAL A 13 4.21 45.93 5.46
CA VAL A 13 4.36 44.86 6.46
C VAL A 13 3.63 45.27 7.74
N THR A 14 2.43 44.73 7.96
CA THR A 14 1.58 45.07 9.11
C THR A 14 1.80 44.19 10.35
N LYS A 15 2.45 43.02 10.21
CA LYS A 15 2.89 42.16 11.33
C LYS A 15 4.16 41.40 10.95
N SER A 16 5.22 41.54 11.75
CA SER A 16 6.41 40.69 11.67
C SER A 16 6.26 39.49 12.61
N GLY A 17 5.89 38.33 12.07
CA GLY A 17 5.97 37.06 12.78
C GLY A 17 6.67 36.04 11.88
N SER A 18 7.92 35.70 12.18
CA SER A 18 8.68 34.69 11.44
C SER A 18 9.12 33.56 12.36
N SER A 19 8.60 32.36 12.08
CA SER A 19 9.10 31.05 12.51
C SER A 19 8.29 29.93 11.81
N GLN A 20 7.00 30.16 11.56
CA GLN A 20 6.09 29.24 10.86
C GLN A 20 6.24 29.23 9.32
N ALA A 21 7.16 30.05 8.78
CA ALA A 21 7.27 30.39 7.37
C ALA A 21 7.85 29.26 6.50
N ASP A 22 8.64 28.34 7.07
CA ASP A 22 9.26 27.29 6.25
C ASP A 22 8.34 26.07 6.11
N TYR A 23 7.58 25.74 7.16
CA TYR A 23 6.63 24.62 7.13
C TYR A 23 5.42 24.91 6.23
N TRP A 24 4.84 26.12 6.26
CA TRP A 24 3.69 26.39 5.37
C TRP A 24 4.07 26.37 3.88
N VAL A 25 5.30 26.79 3.51
CA VAL A 25 5.77 26.70 2.12
C VAL A 25 5.89 25.24 1.72
N ARG A 26 6.48 24.40 2.57
CA ARG A 26 6.58 22.95 2.32
C ARG A 26 5.20 22.31 2.25
N ASP A 27 4.27 22.63 3.13
CA ASP A 27 2.90 22.10 3.08
C ASP A 27 2.19 22.48 1.77
N LEU A 28 2.36 23.71 1.29
CA LEU A 28 1.81 24.15 0.00
C LEU A 28 2.49 23.50 -1.19
N GLU A 29 3.82 23.32 -1.14
CA GLU A 29 4.56 22.57 -2.15
C GLU A 29 4.02 21.13 -2.25
N LEU A 30 3.83 20.47 -1.11
CA LEU A 30 3.29 19.12 -1.03
C LEU A 30 1.84 19.04 -1.52
N MET A 31 0.99 20.00 -1.18
CA MET A 31 -0.40 20.06 -1.68
C MET A 31 -0.46 20.37 -3.18
N HIS A 32 0.45 21.20 -3.69
CA HIS A 32 0.59 21.41 -5.13
C HIS A 32 1.00 20.09 -5.81
N HIS A 33 2.01 19.40 -5.29
CA HIS A 33 2.43 18.08 -5.80
C HIS A 33 1.31 17.05 -5.74
N TRP A 34 0.47 17.09 -4.68
CA TRP A 34 -0.72 16.24 -4.59
C TRP A 34 -1.64 16.40 -5.79
N THR A 35 -2.02 17.66 -6.07
CA THR A 35 -3.04 18.01 -7.07
C THR A 35 -2.57 17.91 -8.51
N VAL A 36 -1.27 17.79 -8.76
CA VAL A 36 -0.70 17.69 -10.12
C VAL A 36 -0.05 16.34 -10.43
N LYS A 37 0.46 15.62 -9.42
CA LYS A 37 1.21 14.37 -9.62
C LYS A 37 0.75 13.22 -8.73
N THR A 38 0.66 13.42 -7.41
CA THR A 38 0.46 12.29 -6.47
C THR A 38 -0.88 11.59 -6.69
N TYR A 39 -1.98 12.33 -6.85
CA TYR A 39 -3.31 11.71 -6.98
C TYR A 39 -3.42 10.75 -8.17
N TYR A 40 -2.72 11.04 -9.28
CA TYR A 40 -2.67 10.19 -10.47
C TYR A 40 -2.03 8.83 -10.18
N SER A 41 -1.08 8.77 -9.24
CA SER A 41 -0.37 7.55 -8.85
C SER A 41 -1.19 6.62 -7.95
N LEU A 42 -2.31 7.09 -7.40
CA LEU A 42 -3.12 6.31 -6.44
C LEU A 42 -4.18 5.43 -7.07
N ALA A 43 -4.56 5.70 -8.32
CA ALA A 43 -5.61 4.96 -9.01
C ALA A 43 -5.47 5.05 -10.54
N SER A 44 -5.94 4.03 -11.24
CA SER A 44 -5.98 4.00 -12.71
C SER A 44 -7.25 4.63 -13.29
N LYS A 45 -8.41 4.48 -12.62
CA LYS A 45 -9.69 4.99 -13.10
C LYS A 45 -9.89 6.48 -12.83
N GLU A 46 -10.46 7.17 -13.80
CA GLU A 46 -10.71 8.61 -13.75
C GLU A 46 -11.62 9.03 -12.60
N GLU A 47 -12.69 8.28 -12.30
CA GLU A 47 -13.61 8.60 -11.19
C GLU A 47 -12.91 8.59 -9.82
N VAL A 48 -12.04 7.60 -9.58
CA VAL A 48 -11.26 7.49 -8.34
C VAL A 48 -10.18 8.57 -8.30
N ARG A 49 -9.55 8.88 -9.44
CA ARG A 49 -8.61 10.00 -9.57
C ARG A 49 -9.30 11.34 -9.28
N ASN A 50 -10.51 11.55 -9.79
CA ASN A 50 -11.28 12.77 -9.55
C ASN A 50 -11.60 12.93 -8.07
N PHE A 51 -12.00 11.85 -7.41
CA PHE A 51 -12.17 11.84 -5.96
C PHE A 51 -10.89 12.26 -5.24
N TRP A 52 -9.74 11.64 -5.52
CA TRP A 52 -8.48 11.99 -4.86
C TRP A 52 -7.99 13.40 -5.21
N CYS A 53 -8.25 13.91 -6.41
CA CYS A 53 -7.82 15.24 -6.85
C CYS A 53 -8.68 16.36 -6.28
N VAL A 54 -9.99 16.14 -6.18
CA VAL A 54 -10.97 17.20 -5.92
C VAL A 54 -11.67 17.01 -4.60
N GLU A 55 -12.29 15.85 -4.39
CA GLU A 55 -13.16 15.63 -3.24
C GLU A 55 -12.35 15.40 -1.95
N ALA A 56 -11.29 14.59 -2.01
CA ALA A 56 -10.45 14.32 -0.86
C ALA A 56 -9.80 15.60 -0.28
N PRO A 57 -9.20 16.53 -1.06
CA PRO A 57 -8.71 17.80 -0.54
C PRO A 57 -9.81 18.69 0.07
N LYS A 58 -11.00 18.74 -0.53
CA LYS A 58 -12.15 19.48 0.04
C LYS A 58 -12.52 18.93 1.42
N GLN A 59 -12.59 17.61 1.55
CA GLN A 59 -12.87 16.96 2.83
C GLN A 59 -11.72 17.16 3.82
N ALA A 60 -10.47 17.13 3.37
CA ALA A 60 -9.28 17.24 4.19
C ALA A 60 -9.17 18.56 4.97
N VAL A 61 -9.66 19.67 4.40
CA VAL A 61 -9.71 20.97 5.10
C VAL A 61 -10.50 20.90 6.41
N HIS A 62 -11.48 20.01 6.50
CA HIS A 62 -12.30 19.79 7.71
C HIS A 62 -11.81 18.62 8.57
N HIS A 63 -10.86 17.83 8.07
CA HIS A 63 -10.38 16.61 8.71
C HIS A 63 -8.84 16.63 8.74
N PRO A 64 -8.21 17.23 9.78
CA PRO A 64 -6.77 17.42 9.84
C PRO A 64 -5.95 16.14 9.66
N HIS A 65 -6.46 15.00 10.13
CA HIS A 65 -5.82 13.71 9.92
C HIS A 65 -5.70 13.33 8.44
N LEU A 66 -6.74 13.59 7.64
CA LEU A 66 -6.73 13.32 6.19
C LEU A 66 -5.81 14.31 5.46
N LEU A 67 -5.82 15.58 5.87
CA LEU A 67 -4.93 16.59 5.30
C LEU A 67 -3.47 16.20 5.50
N HIS A 68 -3.08 15.85 6.72
CA HIS A 68 -1.72 15.41 6.98
C HIS A 68 -1.36 14.18 6.16
N GLU A 69 -2.25 13.22 5.98
CA GLU A 69 -1.92 12.02 5.21
C GLU A 69 -1.80 12.29 3.68
N ILE A 70 -2.58 13.23 3.15
CA ILE A 70 -2.40 13.75 1.78
C ILE A 70 -1.00 14.35 1.60
N LEU A 71 -0.55 15.14 2.57
CA LEU A 71 0.78 15.74 2.57
C LEU A 71 1.88 14.67 2.75
N ALA A 72 1.64 13.67 3.60
CA ALA A 72 2.56 12.57 3.87
C ALA A 72 2.87 11.75 2.61
N ILE A 73 1.82 11.30 1.89
CA ILE A 73 2.02 10.59 0.61
C ILE A 73 2.71 11.51 -0.39
N SER A 74 2.33 12.77 -0.48
CA SER A 74 2.94 13.70 -1.44
C SER A 74 4.43 13.87 -1.19
N ALA A 75 4.84 13.95 0.07
CA ALA A 75 6.24 14.02 0.44
C ALA A 75 6.96 12.72 0.08
N LEU A 76 6.40 11.55 0.41
CA LEU A 76 7.01 10.26 0.06
C LEU A 76 7.09 10.04 -1.46
N HIS A 77 6.10 10.52 -2.22
CA HIS A 77 6.12 10.47 -3.67
C HIS A 77 7.21 11.39 -4.25
N LYS A 78 7.43 12.58 -3.68
CA LYS A 78 8.60 13.40 -4.04
C LYS A 78 9.91 12.71 -3.67
N ALA A 79 10.00 12.09 -2.50
CA ALA A 79 11.18 11.35 -2.06
C ALA A 79 11.52 10.18 -3.02
N TYR A 80 10.49 9.57 -3.60
CA TYR A 80 10.62 8.55 -4.65
C TYR A 80 11.15 9.14 -5.96
N LEU A 81 10.54 10.22 -6.46
CA LEU A 81 10.90 10.84 -7.75
C LEU A 81 12.20 11.65 -7.73
N GLU A 82 12.61 12.14 -6.56
CA GLU A 82 13.74 13.08 -6.40
C GLU A 82 14.80 12.49 -5.46
N PRO A 83 15.64 11.55 -5.92
CA PRO A 83 16.65 10.89 -5.09
C PRO A 83 17.60 11.85 -4.36
N ALA A 84 17.87 13.02 -4.94
CA ALA A 84 18.75 14.04 -4.35
C ALA A 84 18.19 14.67 -3.07
N GLU A 85 16.86 14.77 -2.92
CA GLU A 85 16.19 15.33 -1.74
C GLU A 85 15.39 14.26 -0.96
N ARG A 86 15.62 12.98 -1.27
CA ARG A 86 14.88 11.84 -0.69
C ARG A 86 14.82 11.89 0.83
N SER A 87 15.95 12.08 1.50
CA SER A 87 16.01 12.12 2.97
C SER A 87 15.12 13.22 3.56
N THR A 88 15.09 14.39 2.90
CA THR A 88 14.30 15.55 3.32
C THR A 88 12.81 15.28 3.18
N PHE A 89 12.38 14.85 1.99
CA PHE A 89 10.97 14.57 1.74
C PHE A 89 10.47 13.32 2.47
N TYR A 90 11.33 12.33 2.70
CA TYR A 90 11.03 11.19 3.56
C TYR A 90 10.74 11.65 4.99
N ALA A 91 11.61 12.50 5.56
CA ALA A 91 11.41 13.04 6.91
C ALA A 91 10.12 13.86 7.03
N LEU A 92 9.79 14.66 5.99
CA LEU A 92 8.50 15.37 5.92
C LEU A 92 7.31 14.42 5.84
N GLY A 93 7.44 13.33 5.08
CA GLY A 93 6.42 12.28 5.00
C GLY A 93 6.12 11.65 6.35
N ILE A 94 7.16 11.23 7.07
CA ILE A 94 7.05 10.68 8.43
C ILE A 94 6.45 11.71 9.39
N HIS A 95 6.91 12.97 9.33
CA HIS A 95 6.39 14.04 10.16
C HIS A 95 4.87 14.21 10.02
N HIS A 96 4.37 14.25 8.79
CA HIS A 96 2.94 14.37 8.55
C HIS A 96 2.17 13.10 8.93
N GLN A 97 2.72 11.90 8.69
CA GLN A 97 2.08 10.66 9.12
C GLN A 97 1.90 10.62 10.65
N ASP A 98 2.92 11.04 11.42
CA ASP A 98 2.85 11.15 12.88
C ASP A 98 1.74 12.11 13.33
N LEU A 99 1.61 13.26 12.65
CA LEU A 99 0.53 14.22 12.90
C LEU A 99 -0.84 13.64 12.52
N ALA A 100 -0.95 12.93 11.40
CA ALA A 100 -2.18 12.27 10.98
C ALA A 100 -2.66 11.27 12.04
N ILE A 101 -1.77 10.37 12.51
CA ILE A 101 -2.07 9.39 13.55
C ILE A 101 -2.46 10.08 14.86
N LYS A 102 -1.78 11.17 15.24
CA LYS A 102 -2.12 11.96 16.42
C LYS A 102 -3.52 12.56 16.34
N GLU A 103 -3.90 13.10 15.18
CA GLU A 103 -5.25 13.65 14.97
C GLU A 103 -6.30 12.54 14.88
N MET A 104 -6.00 11.39 14.27
CA MET A 104 -6.89 10.22 14.27
C MET A 104 -7.19 9.76 15.69
N ARG A 105 -6.17 9.61 16.56
CA ARG A 105 -6.36 9.20 17.96
C ARG A 105 -7.28 10.14 18.74
N LYS A 106 -7.29 11.44 18.42
CA LYS A 106 -8.21 12.41 19.02
C LYS A 106 -9.63 12.32 18.46
N ALA A 107 -9.76 12.02 17.17
CA ALA A 107 -11.04 11.95 16.46
C ALA A 107 -11.78 10.64 16.70
N LEU A 108 -11.07 9.51 16.85
CA LEU A 108 -11.65 8.17 17.00
C LEU A 108 -12.69 8.03 18.12
N PRO A 109 -12.48 8.56 19.35
CA PRO A 109 -13.50 8.47 20.40
C PRO A 109 -14.79 9.24 20.10
N LYS A 110 -14.77 10.13 19.10
CA LYS A 110 -15.89 11.00 18.70
C LYS A 110 -16.33 10.70 17.27
N LEU A 111 -16.00 9.52 16.75
CA LEU A 111 -16.28 9.18 15.36
C LEU A 111 -17.78 9.26 15.10
N THR A 112 -18.14 10.00 14.06
CA THR A 112 -19.52 10.14 13.60
C THR A 112 -19.67 9.48 12.23
N PRO A 113 -20.91 9.11 11.84
CA PRO A 113 -21.19 8.67 10.48
C PRO A 113 -20.62 9.60 9.39
N GLN A 114 -20.69 10.91 9.60
CA GLN A 114 -20.25 11.93 8.63
C GLN A 114 -18.71 12.01 8.52
N SER A 115 -17.97 11.73 9.60
CA SER A 115 -16.50 11.74 9.62
C SER A 115 -15.88 10.36 9.33
N SER A 116 -16.69 9.30 9.29
CA SER A 116 -16.25 7.92 9.05
C SER A 116 -15.59 7.74 7.68
N GLY A 117 -16.10 8.40 6.64
CA GLY A 117 -15.49 8.33 5.31
C GLY A 117 -14.09 8.95 5.27
N ALA A 118 -13.87 10.09 5.92
CA ALA A 118 -12.54 10.71 6.01
C ALA A 118 -11.58 9.84 6.82
N MET A 119 -12.07 9.20 7.89
CA MET A 119 -11.30 8.25 8.69
C MET A 119 -10.88 7.02 7.85
N LEU A 120 -11.77 6.50 7.00
CA LEU A 120 -11.45 5.43 6.05
C LEU A 120 -10.36 5.86 5.06
N ALA A 121 -10.55 6.99 4.40
CA ALA A 121 -9.58 7.48 3.43
C ALA A 121 -8.21 7.66 4.07
N THR A 122 -8.16 8.24 5.27
CA THR A 122 -6.90 8.42 6.02
C THR A 122 -6.24 7.08 6.31
N SER A 123 -7.00 6.07 6.74
CA SER A 123 -6.48 4.73 7.04
C SER A 123 -5.93 4.02 5.80
N ALA A 124 -6.62 4.17 4.67
CA ALA A 124 -6.16 3.65 3.39
C ALA A 124 -4.83 4.29 3.02
N LEU A 125 -4.74 5.63 3.10
CA LEU A 125 -3.51 6.35 2.79
C LEU A 125 -2.37 6.01 3.78
N ILE A 126 -2.63 5.81 5.08
CA ILE A 126 -1.61 5.33 6.04
C ILE A 126 -1.07 3.97 5.65
N SER A 127 -1.92 3.08 5.16
CA SER A 127 -1.45 1.77 4.67
C SER A 127 -0.53 1.96 3.46
N LEU A 128 -0.85 2.88 2.54
CA LEU A 128 0.00 3.19 1.39
C LEU A 128 1.32 3.84 1.81
N THR A 129 1.31 4.77 2.76
CA THR A 129 2.54 5.39 3.28
C THR A 129 3.39 4.38 4.03
N SER A 130 2.79 3.45 4.77
CA SER A 130 3.53 2.34 5.41
C SER A 130 4.21 1.43 4.39
N LEU A 131 3.58 1.17 3.25
CA LEU A 131 4.19 0.43 2.14
C LEU A 131 5.34 1.25 1.51
N ALA A 132 5.10 2.53 1.23
CA ALA A 132 6.05 3.44 0.61
C ALA A 132 7.32 3.65 1.45
N THR A 133 7.17 3.92 2.75
CA THR A 133 8.31 4.21 3.64
C THR A 133 9.24 3.02 3.72
N THR A 134 8.66 1.83 3.86
CA THR A 134 9.37 0.56 3.93
C THR A 134 10.15 0.26 2.64
N GLY A 135 9.59 0.59 1.47
CA GLY A 135 10.29 0.50 0.18
C GLY A 135 11.43 1.51 0.03
N LEU A 136 11.19 2.79 0.36
CA LEU A 136 12.18 3.86 0.25
C LEU A 136 13.40 3.65 1.16
N MET A 137 13.19 3.13 2.37
CA MET A 137 14.28 2.83 3.31
C MET A 137 15.22 1.71 2.82
N ALA A 138 14.74 0.84 1.92
CA ALA A 138 15.54 -0.26 1.37
C ALA A 138 16.57 0.22 0.31
N HIS A 139 16.39 1.41 -0.27
CA HIS A 139 17.29 1.95 -1.31
C HIS A 139 18.53 2.67 -0.76
N ASP A 140 18.51 3.15 0.48
CA ASP A 140 19.57 4.02 1.03
C ASP A 140 20.74 3.25 1.68
N GLY A 141 20.86 1.94 1.44
CA GLY A 141 21.92 1.11 2.05
C GLY A 141 21.92 1.15 3.58
N SER A 142 20.80 1.60 4.18
CA SER A 142 20.67 1.80 5.61
C SER A 142 20.70 0.47 6.35
N THR A 143 21.29 0.45 7.54
CA THR A 143 21.51 -0.73 8.40
C THR A 143 20.23 -1.32 9.00
N ARG A 144 19.04 -0.98 8.49
CA ARG A 144 17.76 -1.51 8.98
C ARG A 144 17.36 -2.78 8.21
N PRO A 145 16.63 -3.71 8.86
CA PRO A 145 16.22 -4.97 8.23
C PRO A 145 15.43 -4.71 6.94
N ARG A 146 15.62 -5.57 5.94
CA ARG A 146 14.77 -5.60 4.75
C ARG A 146 13.30 -5.81 5.18
N PRO A 147 12.32 -5.31 4.40
CA PRO A 147 10.91 -5.57 4.64
C PRO A 147 10.66 -7.06 4.79
N SER A 148 9.98 -7.41 5.86
CA SER A 148 9.79 -8.77 6.33
C SER A 148 8.31 -9.13 6.38
N ALA A 149 8.02 -10.41 6.62
CA ALA A 149 6.66 -10.84 6.89
C ALA A 149 6.04 -10.13 8.11
N ASP A 150 6.83 -9.67 9.09
CA ASP A 150 6.29 -8.99 10.27
C ASP A 150 5.78 -7.59 9.95
N ASP A 151 6.46 -6.87 9.05
CA ASP A 151 6.03 -5.54 8.61
C ASP A 151 4.66 -5.61 7.91
N LEU A 152 4.42 -6.66 7.09
CA LEU A 152 3.11 -6.91 6.50
C LEU A 152 2.05 -7.22 7.55
N VAL A 153 2.38 -7.99 8.59
CA VAL A 153 1.43 -8.30 9.67
C VAL A 153 1.04 -7.04 10.45
N ASP A 154 1.95 -6.09 10.62
CA ASP A 154 1.62 -4.81 11.25
C ASP A 154 0.72 -3.95 10.35
N VAL A 155 0.93 -3.97 9.03
CA VAL A 155 -0.02 -3.39 8.05
C VAL A 155 -1.38 -4.08 8.13
N PHE A 156 -1.43 -5.40 8.28
CA PHE A 156 -2.69 -6.14 8.44
C PHE A 156 -3.43 -5.71 9.70
N ALA A 157 -2.72 -5.56 10.82
CA ALA A 157 -3.32 -5.12 12.08
C ALA A 157 -3.91 -3.71 11.97
N LEU A 158 -3.22 -2.79 11.28
CA LEU A 158 -3.73 -1.46 10.98
C LEU A 158 -5.01 -1.53 10.13
N GLN A 159 -4.97 -2.28 9.03
CA GLN A 159 -6.11 -2.45 8.12
C GLN A 159 -7.32 -3.04 8.84
N GLN A 160 -7.13 -4.12 9.62
CA GLN A 160 -8.18 -4.79 10.39
C GLN A 160 -8.81 -3.88 11.45
N GLY A 161 -7.98 -3.14 12.19
CA GLY A 161 -8.45 -2.20 13.21
C GLY A 161 -9.35 -1.12 12.60
N MET A 162 -8.94 -0.55 11.47
CA MET A 162 -9.70 0.49 10.79
C MET A 162 -10.94 -0.06 10.08
N TYR A 163 -10.85 -1.23 9.45
CA TYR A 163 -12.02 -1.89 8.84
C TYR A 163 -13.10 -2.20 9.88
N SER A 164 -12.74 -2.68 11.07
CA SER A 164 -13.70 -2.96 12.14
C SER A 164 -14.48 -1.72 12.57
N ILE A 165 -13.83 -0.55 12.60
CA ILE A 165 -14.46 0.74 12.96
C ILE A 165 -15.42 1.20 11.86
N LEU A 166 -15.06 0.94 10.60
CA LEU A 166 -15.82 1.38 9.43
C LEU A 166 -17.00 0.48 9.09
N HIS A 167 -16.87 -0.82 9.35
CA HIS A 167 -17.97 -1.77 9.15
C HIS A 167 -19.22 -1.35 9.93
N GLN A 168 -19.05 -0.70 11.09
CA GLN A 168 -20.14 -0.17 11.90
C GLN A 168 -20.86 1.02 11.26
N ASN A 169 -20.21 1.74 10.34
CA ASN A 169 -20.72 2.95 9.69
C ASN A 169 -20.84 2.79 8.15
N HIS A 170 -20.83 1.56 7.66
CA HIS A 170 -20.68 1.25 6.22
C HIS A 170 -21.77 1.90 5.34
N SER A 171 -23.03 1.87 5.77
CA SER A 171 -24.14 2.50 5.03
C SER A 171 -23.92 4.01 4.85
N HIS A 172 -23.44 4.69 5.88
CA HIS A 172 -23.19 6.13 5.84
C HIS A 172 -22.01 6.50 4.94
N VAL A 173 -20.98 5.65 4.86
CA VAL A 173 -19.88 5.85 3.90
C VAL A 173 -20.39 5.70 2.47
N LEU A 174 -21.30 4.76 2.21
CA LEU A 174 -21.90 4.53 0.90
C LEU A 174 -22.83 5.67 0.42
N ASP A 175 -23.42 6.41 1.36
CA ASP A 175 -24.26 7.58 1.08
C ASP A 175 -23.44 8.88 0.93
N GLY A 176 -22.17 8.85 1.32
CA GLY A 176 -21.28 10.01 1.36
C GLY A 176 -20.32 10.14 0.17
N PRO A 177 -19.46 11.18 0.18
CA PRO A 177 -18.49 11.44 -0.88
C PRO A 177 -17.40 10.36 -1.00
N PHE A 178 -17.18 9.58 0.08
CA PHE A 178 -16.20 8.49 0.14
C PHE A 178 -16.73 7.16 -0.43
N ALA A 179 -17.99 7.13 -0.89
CA ALA A 179 -18.61 5.93 -1.41
C ALA A 179 -17.79 5.30 -2.55
N ILE A 180 -17.11 6.11 -3.38
CA ILE A 180 -16.27 5.62 -4.48
C ILE A 180 -15.14 4.69 -4.01
N LEU A 181 -14.65 4.84 -2.77
CA LEU A 181 -13.58 4.01 -2.22
C LEU A 181 -14.06 2.63 -1.77
N VAL A 182 -15.37 2.47 -1.52
CA VAL A 182 -15.98 1.24 -1.02
C VAL A 182 -16.94 0.60 -2.02
N ARG A 183 -17.48 1.38 -2.96
CA ARG A 183 -18.44 0.89 -3.96
C ARG A 183 -17.73 -0.04 -4.93
N HIS A 184 -18.21 -1.27 -4.93
CA HIS A 184 -17.87 -2.25 -5.94
C HIS A 184 -18.67 -1.90 -7.20
N HIS A 185 -18.09 -1.14 -8.12
CA HIS A 185 -18.71 -0.86 -9.41
C HIS A 185 -18.70 -2.15 -10.24
N THR A 186 -19.73 -2.96 -10.07
CA THR A 186 -20.07 -4.07 -10.96
C THR A 186 -21.32 -3.66 -11.72
N HIS A 187 -21.23 -2.61 -12.56
CA HIS A 187 -22.34 -2.28 -13.45
C HIS A 187 -22.11 -2.99 -14.79
N PRO A 188 -22.98 -3.95 -15.18
CA PRO A 188 -22.81 -4.71 -16.42
C PRO A 188 -22.69 -3.84 -17.68
N SER A 189 -23.28 -2.65 -17.67
CA SER A 189 -23.25 -1.72 -18.81
C SER A 189 -21.99 -0.85 -18.91
N THR A 190 -21.01 -1.02 -18.03
CA THR A 190 -19.66 -0.39 -18.14
C THR A 190 -18.57 -1.38 -18.55
N ILE A 191 -18.94 -2.64 -18.73
CA ILE A 191 -18.04 -3.69 -19.20
C ILE A 191 -17.89 -3.50 -20.71
N GLY A 192 -16.82 -2.80 -21.11
CA GLY A 192 -16.34 -2.90 -22.48
C GLY A 192 -16.00 -4.37 -22.79
N PRO A 193 -16.13 -4.82 -24.04
CA PRO A 193 -15.85 -6.21 -24.43
C PRO A 193 -14.40 -6.68 -24.22
N GLU A 194 -13.51 -5.86 -23.64
CA GLU A 194 -12.07 -6.07 -23.54
C GLU A 194 -11.47 -5.67 -22.17
N ASP A 195 -12.10 -6.02 -21.04
CA ASP A 195 -11.45 -5.87 -19.74
C ASP A 195 -10.93 -7.24 -19.24
N PRO A 196 -9.73 -7.67 -19.68
CA PRO A 196 -9.18 -8.97 -19.33
C PRO A 196 -8.88 -9.05 -17.83
N GLU A 197 -8.97 -10.27 -17.30
CA GLU A 197 -8.55 -10.55 -15.92
C GLU A 197 -7.09 -10.17 -15.69
N GLN A 198 -6.75 -9.86 -14.43
CA GLN A 198 -5.37 -9.65 -14.04
C GLN A 198 -4.64 -11.01 -14.06
N PRO A 199 -3.64 -11.23 -14.96
CA PRO A 199 -3.10 -12.57 -15.20
C PRO A 199 -2.40 -13.21 -14.00
N ILE A 200 -1.71 -12.41 -13.18
CA ILE A 200 -1.02 -12.87 -11.98
C ILE A 200 -2.04 -13.26 -10.91
N LEU A 201 -3.09 -12.47 -10.68
CA LEU A 201 -4.15 -12.82 -9.73
C LEU A 201 -4.86 -14.12 -10.15
N SER A 202 -5.13 -14.30 -11.44
CA SER A 202 -5.69 -15.56 -11.97
C SER A 202 -4.71 -16.72 -11.82
N ALA A 203 -3.41 -16.49 -12.01
CA ALA A 203 -2.38 -17.50 -11.80
C ALA A 203 -2.27 -17.92 -10.32
N ILE A 204 -2.36 -16.97 -9.36
CA ILE A 204 -2.40 -17.30 -7.93
C ILE A 204 -3.63 -18.18 -7.64
N ALA A 205 -4.81 -17.82 -8.14
CA ALA A 205 -6.04 -18.58 -7.94
C ALA A 205 -5.91 -20.03 -8.47
N ALA A 206 -5.28 -20.19 -9.65
CA ALA A 206 -5.04 -21.50 -10.25
C ALA A 206 -4.10 -22.41 -9.42
N GLN A 207 -3.23 -21.84 -8.60
CA GLN A 207 -2.34 -22.61 -7.71
C GLN A 207 -3.06 -23.10 -6.44
N MET A 208 -4.12 -22.42 -6.00
CA MET A 208 -4.76 -22.70 -4.70
C MET A 208 -5.20 -24.15 -4.50
N PRO A 209 -5.81 -24.86 -5.48
CA PRO A 209 -6.16 -26.27 -5.31
C PRO A 209 -4.96 -27.17 -5.00
N SER A 210 -3.80 -26.90 -5.63
CA SER A 210 -2.58 -27.66 -5.38
C SER A 210 -2.03 -27.40 -3.98
N VAL A 211 -2.03 -26.14 -3.54
CA VAL A 211 -1.62 -25.74 -2.19
C VAL A 211 -2.50 -26.39 -1.13
N VAL A 212 -3.83 -26.38 -1.31
CA VAL A 212 -4.77 -27.07 -0.39
C VAL A 212 -4.41 -28.56 -0.28
N ALA A 213 -4.29 -29.25 -1.40
CA ALA A 213 -3.97 -30.69 -1.41
C ALA A 213 -2.60 -30.98 -0.77
N ALA A 214 -1.64 -30.07 -0.91
CA ALA A 214 -0.31 -30.20 -0.31
C ALA A 214 -0.36 -29.99 1.22
N ILE A 215 -1.12 -29.00 1.70
CA ILE A 215 -1.35 -28.72 3.13
C ILE A 215 -2.11 -29.87 3.81
N GLU A 216 -3.15 -30.42 3.17
CA GLU A 216 -3.95 -31.51 3.72
C GLU A 216 -3.12 -32.78 3.98
N LYS A 217 -2.10 -33.04 3.15
CA LYS A 217 -1.18 -34.18 3.30
C LYS A 217 -0.20 -34.02 4.46
N GLN A 218 0.02 -32.80 4.97
CA GLN A 218 0.97 -32.57 6.05
C GLN A 218 0.38 -32.95 7.41
N GLN A 219 1.22 -33.59 8.22
CA GLN A 219 0.91 -33.81 9.62
C GLN A 219 1.11 -32.51 10.39
N MET A 220 0.01 -31.94 10.88
CA MET A 220 0.02 -30.69 11.65
C MET A 220 -1.08 -30.70 12.71
N VAL A 221 -0.96 -29.78 13.67
CA VAL A 221 -1.98 -29.58 14.71
C VAL A 221 -3.32 -29.24 14.05
N PRO A 222 -4.44 -29.86 14.47
CA PRO A 222 -5.74 -29.63 13.83
C PRO A 222 -6.16 -28.15 13.75
N THR A 223 -5.85 -27.35 14.78
CA THR A 223 -6.15 -25.91 14.80
C THR A 223 -5.35 -25.13 13.75
N VAL A 224 -4.05 -25.42 13.61
CA VAL A 224 -3.19 -24.84 12.56
C VAL A 224 -3.76 -25.15 11.18
N ARG A 225 -4.17 -26.40 10.95
CA ARG A 225 -4.78 -26.82 9.68
C ARG A 225 -6.03 -26.02 9.35
N VAL A 226 -6.95 -25.89 10.32
CA VAL A 226 -8.20 -25.15 10.13
C VAL A 226 -7.94 -23.69 9.76
N GLU A 227 -7.03 -23.02 10.47
CA GLU A 227 -6.71 -21.62 10.21
C GLU A 227 -6.04 -21.40 8.84
N VAL A 228 -5.12 -22.29 8.45
CA VAL A 228 -4.45 -22.22 7.13
C VAL A 228 -5.43 -22.46 6.00
N LEU A 229 -6.29 -23.49 6.10
CA LEU A 229 -7.30 -23.77 5.08
C LEU A 229 -8.34 -22.65 4.98
N ALA A 230 -8.73 -22.05 6.10
CA ALA A 230 -9.61 -20.88 6.12
C ALA A 230 -8.95 -19.65 5.45
N ALA A 231 -7.65 -19.43 5.68
CA ALA A 231 -6.90 -18.36 5.03
C ALA A 231 -6.76 -18.58 3.52
N ILE A 232 -6.55 -19.82 3.07
CA ILE A 232 -6.53 -20.16 1.63
C ILE A 232 -7.92 -19.93 1.01
N ALA A 233 -8.98 -20.41 1.65
CA ALA A 233 -10.35 -20.22 1.15
C ALA A 233 -10.73 -18.74 1.02
N SER A 234 -10.36 -17.92 2.02
CA SER A 234 -10.60 -16.47 1.95
C SER A 234 -9.73 -15.79 0.91
N LEU A 235 -8.49 -16.26 0.70
CA LEU A 235 -7.59 -15.78 -0.37
C LEU A 235 -8.23 -15.99 -1.73
N THR A 236 -8.67 -17.22 -2.03
CA THR A 236 -9.34 -17.57 -3.30
C THR A 236 -10.57 -16.69 -3.54
N SER A 237 -11.44 -16.55 -2.53
CA SER A 237 -12.64 -15.70 -2.65
C SER A 237 -12.28 -14.22 -2.88
N CYS A 238 -11.22 -13.71 -2.25
CA CYS A 238 -10.76 -12.34 -2.46
C CYS A 238 -10.16 -12.14 -3.86
N LEU A 239 -9.45 -13.13 -4.41
CA LEU A 239 -8.93 -13.09 -5.79
C LEU A 239 -10.06 -13.03 -6.80
N GLU A 240 -11.05 -13.92 -6.69
CA GLU A 240 -12.23 -13.93 -7.56
C GLU A 240 -12.96 -12.57 -7.51
N PHE A 241 -13.14 -12.03 -6.32
CA PHE A 241 -13.79 -10.74 -6.12
C PHE A 241 -12.98 -9.55 -6.65
N ALA A 242 -11.65 -9.60 -6.56
CA ALA A 242 -10.77 -8.57 -7.07
C ALA A 242 -10.68 -8.60 -8.60
N ASN A 243 -10.77 -9.78 -9.21
CA ASN A 243 -10.67 -9.99 -10.66
C ASN A 243 -11.98 -9.79 -11.43
N ILE A 244 -13.07 -9.40 -10.76
CA ILE A 244 -14.35 -9.11 -11.45
C ILE A 244 -14.11 -8.11 -12.60
N PRO A 245 -14.60 -8.37 -13.83
CA PRO A 245 -14.51 -7.44 -14.95
C PRO A 245 -15.10 -6.07 -14.61
N GLY A 246 -14.45 -5.01 -15.06
CA GLY A 246 -14.77 -3.63 -14.74
C GLY A 246 -14.28 -3.18 -13.37
N ALA A 247 -13.57 -3.99 -12.58
CA ALA A 247 -13.02 -3.54 -11.31
C ALA A 247 -11.83 -2.57 -11.52
N SER A 248 -11.88 -1.39 -10.88
CA SER A 248 -10.69 -0.55 -10.70
C SER A 248 -9.73 -1.22 -9.73
N THR A 249 -8.43 -0.91 -9.89
CA THR A 249 -7.42 -1.12 -8.83
C THR A 249 -7.47 -2.54 -8.26
N ARG A 250 -7.54 -3.56 -9.13
CA ARG A 250 -7.76 -4.97 -8.78
C ARG A 250 -6.76 -5.45 -7.73
N GLU A 251 -5.49 -5.09 -7.95
CA GLU A 251 -4.38 -5.50 -7.11
C GLU A 251 -4.48 -4.86 -5.72
N LEU A 252 -4.72 -3.55 -5.65
CA LEU A 252 -4.93 -2.87 -4.36
C LEU A 252 -6.17 -3.43 -3.64
N ARG A 253 -7.25 -3.70 -4.38
CA ARG A 253 -8.45 -4.30 -3.78
C ARG A 253 -8.13 -5.64 -3.13
N PHE A 254 -7.36 -6.50 -3.79
CA PHE A 254 -6.91 -7.76 -3.19
C PHE A 254 -5.98 -7.53 -1.98
N ILE A 255 -4.96 -6.68 -2.14
CA ILE A 255 -3.97 -6.34 -1.10
C ILE A 255 -4.65 -5.84 0.17
N PHE A 256 -5.70 -5.04 0.06
CA PHE A 256 -6.43 -4.50 1.20
C PHE A 256 -7.55 -5.43 1.70
N LEU A 257 -8.21 -6.21 0.85
CA LEU A 257 -9.36 -7.01 1.27
C LEU A 257 -8.97 -8.29 2.02
N TRP A 258 -7.97 -9.03 1.53
CA TRP A 258 -7.63 -10.32 2.11
C TRP A 258 -7.18 -10.23 3.58
N PRO A 259 -6.33 -9.26 3.99
CA PRO A 259 -5.96 -9.10 5.40
C PRO A 259 -7.17 -8.91 6.32
N ASN A 260 -8.23 -8.22 5.85
CA ASN A 260 -9.46 -8.02 6.60
C ASN A 260 -10.31 -9.29 6.78
N ARG A 261 -9.97 -10.40 6.11
CA ARG A 261 -10.62 -11.71 6.25
C ARG A 261 -9.87 -12.68 7.16
N LEU A 262 -8.67 -12.32 7.61
CA LEU A 262 -7.83 -13.18 8.44
C LEU A 262 -8.28 -13.15 9.91
N SER A 263 -8.17 -14.29 10.58
CA SER A 263 -8.40 -14.38 12.02
C SER A 263 -7.19 -13.82 12.80
N SER A 264 -7.42 -13.42 14.05
CA SER A 264 -6.32 -13.04 14.95
C SER A 264 -5.37 -14.20 15.25
N VAL A 265 -5.87 -15.44 15.20
CA VAL A 265 -5.09 -16.66 15.38
C VAL A 265 -4.11 -16.82 14.21
N TYR A 266 -4.59 -16.66 12.98
CA TYR A 266 -3.75 -16.73 11.79
C TYR A 266 -2.68 -15.62 11.76
N CYS A 267 -3.04 -14.38 12.11
CA CYS A 267 -2.05 -13.30 12.24
C CYS A 267 -0.98 -13.62 13.31
N THR A 268 -1.37 -14.28 14.40
CA THR A 268 -0.42 -14.76 15.41
C THR A 268 0.49 -15.87 14.88
N MET A 269 -0.04 -16.76 14.03
CA MET A 269 0.76 -17.80 13.36
C MET A 269 1.81 -17.19 12.43
N LEU A 270 1.47 -16.13 11.69
CA LEU A 270 2.43 -15.39 10.87
C LEU A 270 3.56 -14.78 11.71
N ARG A 271 3.24 -14.14 12.84
CA ARG A 271 4.27 -13.59 13.77
C ARG A 271 5.16 -14.68 14.37
N ARG A 272 4.61 -15.86 14.59
CA ARG A 272 5.36 -17.04 15.08
C ARG A 272 6.14 -17.76 13.98
N LYS A 273 6.08 -17.26 12.74
CA LYS A 273 6.71 -17.87 11.57
C LYS A 273 6.27 -19.32 11.35
N GLU A 274 5.00 -19.62 11.64
CA GLU A 274 4.43 -20.94 11.39
C GLU A 274 4.55 -21.28 9.89
N PRO A 275 5.24 -22.36 9.49
CA PRO A 275 5.58 -22.57 8.09
C PRO A 275 4.38 -22.64 7.15
N ALA A 276 3.31 -23.33 7.55
CA ALA A 276 2.10 -23.45 6.76
C ALA A 276 1.40 -22.09 6.53
N ALA A 277 1.46 -21.17 7.49
CA ALA A 277 0.93 -19.82 7.33
C ALA A 277 1.82 -18.95 6.42
N LEU A 278 3.14 -19.10 6.53
CA LEU A 278 4.09 -18.42 5.66
C LEU A 278 3.99 -18.85 4.20
N VAL A 279 3.66 -20.12 3.92
CA VAL A 279 3.35 -20.59 2.55
C VAL A 279 2.24 -19.74 1.92
N VAL A 280 1.11 -19.59 2.61
CA VAL A 280 -0.04 -18.82 2.10
C VAL A 280 0.30 -17.33 1.97
N LEU A 281 1.06 -16.77 2.93
CA LEU A 281 1.57 -15.39 2.82
C LEU A 281 2.44 -15.21 1.58
N CYS A 282 3.25 -16.22 1.21
CA CYS A 282 4.08 -16.19 0.01
C CYS A 282 3.23 -15.97 -1.27
N TYR A 283 2.08 -16.64 -1.38
CA TYR A 283 1.14 -16.43 -2.49
C TYR A 283 0.46 -15.06 -2.46
N TYR A 284 0.12 -14.54 -1.28
CA TYR A 284 -0.38 -13.16 -1.15
C TYR A 284 0.64 -12.13 -1.66
N VAL A 285 1.92 -12.33 -1.35
CA VAL A 285 3.01 -11.45 -1.75
C VAL A 285 3.21 -11.41 -3.27
N VAL A 286 2.86 -12.46 -4.02
CA VAL A 286 2.87 -12.44 -5.49
C VAL A 286 1.92 -11.37 -6.06
N ALA A 287 0.85 -10.98 -5.35
CA ALA A 287 0.02 -9.87 -5.79
C ALA A 287 0.71 -8.50 -5.69
N PHE A 288 1.72 -8.35 -4.82
CA PHE A 288 2.58 -7.16 -4.82
C PHE A 288 3.39 -7.09 -6.10
N TYR A 289 3.91 -8.21 -6.60
CA TYR A 289 4.67 -8.25 -7.86
C TYR A 289 3.87 -7.70 -9.05
N ALA A 290 2.59 -8.06 -9.13
CA ALA A 290 1.66 -7.48 -10.10
C ALA A 290 1.47 -5.95 -9.92
N SER A 291 1.50 -5.49 -8.67
CA SER A 291 1.26 -4.10 -8.29
C SER A 291 2.45 -3.18 -8.54
N GLU A 292 3.69 -3.67 -8.48
CA GLU A 292 4.89 -2.82 -8.51
C GLU A 292 5.01 -2.03 -9.82
N SER A 293 4.52 -2.59 -10.93
CA SER A 293 4.53 -1.92 -12.24
C SER A 293 3.57 -0.71 -12.33
N VAL A 294 2.59 -0.63 -11.42
CA VAL A 294 1.53 0.39 -11.44
C VAL A 294 1.64 1.33 -10.25
N TYR A 295 2.06 0.81 -9.09
CA TYR A 295 2.04 1.51 -7.82
C TYR A 295 3.44 1.55 -7.21
N TRP A 296 4.07 2.72 -7.27
CA TRP A 296 5.43 2.95 -6.78
C TRP A 296 5.61 2.58 -5.29
N PHE A 297 4.57 2.72 -4.47
CA PHE A 297 4.64 2.38 -3.05
C PHE A 297 4.66 0.86 -2.78
N CYS A 298 4.35 0.02 -3.79
CA CYS A 298 4.49 -1.44 -3.71
C CYS A 298 5.88 -1.93 -4.13
N GLU A 299 6.74 -1.07 -4.68
CA GLU A 299 8.00 -1.47 -5.30
C GLU A 299 8.94 -2.23 -4.34
N GLY A 300 9.39 -3.40 -4.81
CA GLY A 300 10.30 -4.32 -4.14
C GLY A 300 9.72 -5.08 -2.94
N TRP A 301 8.43 -4.92 -2.62
CA TRP A 301 7.82 -5.70 -1.54
C TRP A 301 7.80 -7.19 -1.86
N ALA A 302 7.52 -7.54 -3.12
CA ALA A 302 7.42 -8.94 -3.51
C ALA A 302 8.76 -9.67 -3.31
N ASP A 303 9.84 -9.14 -3.91
CA ASP A 303 11.18 -9.73 -3.81
C ASP A 303 11.63 -9.89 -2.35
N ARG A 304 11.50 -8.82 -1.56
CA ARG A 304 12.07 -8.79 -0.20
C ARG A 304 11.35 -9.75 0.74
N VAL A 305 10.02 -9.83 0.66
CA VAL A 305 9.24 -10.71 1.54
C VAL A 305 9.33 -12.17 1.08
N VAL A 306 9.31 -12.46 -0.23
CA VAL A 306 9.52 -13.83 -0.73
C VAL A 306 10.87 -14.38 -0.28
N ARG A 307 11.94 -13.58 -0.37
CA ARG A 307 13.27 -13.96 0.15
C ARG A 307 13.24 -14.20 1.66
N ASN A 308 12.62 -13.30 2.43
CA ASN A 308 12.50 -13.47 3.87
C ASN A 308 11.77 -14.77 4.26
N ILE A 309 10.72 -15.14 3.52
CA ILE A 309 10.00 -16.40 3.72
C ILE A 309 10.88 -17.59 3.33
N ALA A 310 11.56 -17.54 2.18
CA ALA A 310 12.46 -18.59 1.72
C ALA A 310 13.64 -18.82 2.67
N ASP A 311 14.23 -17.78 3.24
CA ASP A 311 15.28 -17.88 4.27
C ASP A 311 14.75 -18.55 5.55
N THR A 312 13.44 -18.45 5.82
CA THR A 312 12.82 -19.01 7.03
C THR A 312 12.42 -20.48 6.84
N ILE A 313 11.80 -20.84 5.71
CA ILE A 313 11.20 -22.18 5.50
C ILE A 313 11.69 -22.92 4.26
N GLY A 314 12.48 -22.28 3.41
CA GLY A 314 12.95 -22.84 2.13
C GLY A 314 14.00 -23.95 2.26
N HIS A 315 14.61 -24.10 3.44
CA HIS A 315 15.51 -25.23 3.71
C HIS A 315 14.76 -26.54 4.04
N ASP A 316 13.49 -26.45 4.42
CA ASP A 316 12.68 -27.61 4.77
C ASP A 316 12.12 -28.26 3.48
N PRO A 317 12.41 -29.55 3.22
CA PRO A 317 11.94 -30.24 2.02
C PRO A 317 10.41 -30.38 1.95
N ILE A 318 9.69 -30.19 3.05
CA ILE A 318 8.22 -30.20 3.10
C ILE A 318 7.66 -28.91 2.49
N TRP A 319 8.21 -27.75 2.90
CA TRP A 319 7.66 -26.44 2.55
C TRP A 319 8.26 -25.84 1.28
N ARG A 320 9.53 -26.13 0.98
CA ARG A 320 10.23 -25.62 -0.21
C ARG A 320 9.44 -25.82 -1.51
N PRO A 321 8.90 -27.01 -1.81
CA PRO A 321 8.13 -27.20 -3.05
C PRO A 321 6.87 -26.34 -3.13
N MET A 322 6.28 -25.97 -1.98
CA MET A 322 5.06 -25.15 -1.92
C MET A 322 5.32 -23.67 -2.14
N ILE A 323 6.55 -23.18 -1.91
CA ILE A 323 6.93 -21.78 -2.16
C ILE A 323 7.73 -21.58 -3.46
N GLN A 324 7.97 -22.66 -4.22
CA GLN A 324 8.76 -22.60 -5.45
C GLN A 324 8.07 -21.76 -6.53
N TRP A 325 6.76 -21.93 -6.74
CA TRP A 325 6.04 -21.14 -7.74
C TRP A 325 6.03 -19.63 -7.42
N PRO A 326 5.71 -19.19 -6.17
CA PRO A 326 5.88 -17.79 -5.79
C PRO A 326 7.30 -17.28 -6.02
N TRP A 327 8.32 -18.07 -5.64
CA TRP A 327 9.72 -17.73 -5.86
C TRP A 327 10.04 -17.51 -7.35
N ASP A 328 9.73 -18.49 -8.20
CA ASP A 328 10.03 -18.43 -9.64
C ASP A 328 9.29 -17.26 -10.31
N THR A 329 8.09 -16.93 -9.84
CA THR A 329 7.29 -15.83 -10.37
C THR A 329 7.89 -14.46 -10.04
N VAL A 330 8.41 -14.29 -8.82
CA VAL A 330 8.88 -12.98 -8.31
C VAL A 330 10.38 -12.77 -8.56
N ILE A 331 11.19 -13.80 -8.35
CA ILE A 331 12.66 -13.76 -8.41
C ILE A 331 13.18 -14.25 -9.77
N GLY A 332 12.45 -15.18 -10.40
CA GLY A 332 12.94 -16.00 -11.49
C GLY A 332 13.46 -17.36 -11.02
N PRO A 333 13.66 -18.31 -11.96
CA PRO A 333 14.08 -19.66 -11.63
C PRO A 333 15.43 -19.65 -10.91
N GLU A 334 15.58 -20.47 -9.87
CA GLU A 334 16.88 -20.71 -9.23
C GLU A 334 17.84 -21.25 -10.29
N GLN A 335 18.74 -20.40 -10.79
CA GLN A 335 19.87 -20.86 -11.59
C GLN A 335 20.71 -21.72 -10.65
N GLY A 336 20.67 -23.04 -10.86
CA GLY A 336 21.55 -23.98 -10.19
C GLY A 336 22.98 -23.46 -10.23
N HIS A 337 23.69 -23.59 -9.11
CA HIS A 337 25.07 -23.13 -8.95
C HIS A 337 25.97 -23.65 -10.09
N THR A 338 26.11 -22.88 -11.15
CA THR A 338 27.18 -23.02 -12.13
C THR A 338 28.01 -21.74 -12.06
N GLN A 339 29.23 -21.90 -11.54
CA GLN A 339 30.29 -20.91 -11.61
C GLN A 339 30.43 -20.37 -13.04
N GLY A 340 30.51 -19.05 -13.21
CA GLY A 340 30.96 -18.46 -14.47
C GLY A 340 30.43 -17.05 -14.75
N THR A 341 31.15 -16.05 -14.22
CA THR A 341 31.48 -14.75 -14.85
C THR A 341 30.48 -14.08 -15.81
N GLY A 342 30.06 -12.86 -15.49
CA GLY A 342 29.68 -11.88 -16.52
C GLY A 342 28.70 -10.81 -16.06
N ASN A 343 29.22 -9.64 -15.67
CA ASN A 343 28.47 -8.40 -15.52
C ASN A 343 27.53 -8.15 -16.72
N HIS A 344 26.26 -7.81 -16.45
CA HIS A 344 25.54 -6.79 -17.21
C HIS A 344 24.36 -6.26 -16.40
N ILE A 345 24.45 -4.98 -16.02
CA ILE A 345 23.37 -4.18 -15.45
C ILE A 345 22.55 -3.62 -16.64
N PRO A 346 21.24 -3.85 -16.74
CA PRO A 346 20.39 -3.10 -17.65
C PRO A 346 19.99 -1.78 -17.00
N GLN A 347 20.37 -0.67 -17.65
CA GLN A 347 19.85 0.65 -17.33
C GLN A 347 18.38 0.72 -17.77
N HIS A 348 17.46 0.91 -16.82
CA HIS A 348 16.09 1.30 -17.13
C HIS A 348 16.06 2.80 -17.46
N THR A 349 15.88 3.11 -18.74
CA THR A 349 15.53 4.45 -19.22
C THR A 349 14.07 4.73 -18.88
N ALA A 350 13.84 5.70 -17.99
CA ALA A 350 12.52 6.27 -17.75
C ALA A 350 12.05 7.02 -19.01
N SER A 351 10.99 6.53 -19.65
CA SER A 351 10.29 7.26 -20.70
C SER A 351 9.35 8.28 -20.04
N HIS A 352 9.78 9.54 -19.98
CA HIS A 352 8.88 10.66 -19.76
C HIS A 352 8.02 10.87 -21.01
N SER A 353 6.71 10.63 -20.89
CA SER A 353 5.74 11.16 -21.85
C SER A 353 5.37 12.58 -21.42
N ASP A 354 6.00 13.56 -22.06
CA ASP A 354 5.52 14.93 -22.07
C ASP A 354 4.21 14.99 -22.85
N HIS A 355 3.13 15.38 -22.19
CA HIS A 355 1.95 15.91 -22.86
C HIS A 355 1.65 17.29 -22.30
N THR A 356 2.25 18.29 -22.94
CA THR A 356 1.75 19.65 -23.01
C THR A 356 0.62 19.73 -24.02
N ALA A 357 -0.57 20.11 -23.57
CA ALA A 357 -1.49 21.05 -24.23
C ALA A 357 -2.61 21.42 -23.25
#